data_AF-A0A2G5M0N1-F1
#
_entry.id   AF-A0A2G5M0N1-F1
#
_cell.length_a   1.000
_cell.length_b   1.000
_cell.length_c   1.000
_cell.angle_alpha   90.00
_cell.angle_beta   90.00
_cell.angle_gamma   90.00
#
_symmetry.space_group_name_H-M   'P 1'
#
loop_
_entity.id
_entity.type
_entity.pdbx_description
1 polymer ?
#
loop_
_entity_poly.entity_id
_entity_poly.type
_entity_poly.pdbx_seq_one_letter_code
_entity_poly.pdbx_strand_id
1 'polypeptide(L)' 'SGEPNTKKVATLKRDKVREIAETKMPDLNAADVEAAMRMVEGTARSMGIVIED' A
#
# COMPACT_ATOMS: atom_id res chain seq x y z
N SER A 1 16.13 -13.66 5.78
CA SER A 1 14.81 -14.31 5.63
C SER A 1 13.99 -13.94 6.86
N GLY A 2 13.28 -12.80 6.80
CA GLY A 2 12.31 -12.42 7.82
C GLY A 2 10.94 -12.73 7.24
N GLU A 3 10.14 -13.55 7.90
CA GLU A 3 8.88 -14.10 7.40
C GLU A 3 7.89 -12.97 7.04
N PRO A 4 7.75 -12.57 5.76
CA PRO A 4 7.08 -11.31 5.41
C PRO A 4 5.56 -11.33 5.59
N ASN A 5 4.97 -12.45 6.00
CA ASN A 5 3.53 -12.67 5.99
C ASN A 5 2.98 -13.37 7.24
N THR A 6 3.77 -13.52 8.30
CA THR A 6 3.34 -14.18 9.55
C THR A 6 3.11 -13.21 10.70
N LYS A 7 3.71 -12.02 10.68
CA LYS A 7 3.50 -10.99 11.71
C LYS A 7 2.94 -9.73 11.07
N LYS A 8 1.85 -9.22 11.64
CA LYS A 8 1.38 -7.87 11.35
C LYS A 8 2.48 -6.90 11.81
N VAL A 9 3.17 -6.27 10.89
CA VAL A 9 4.34 -5.41 11.19
C VAL A 9 3.96 -3.95 11.39
N ALA A 10 2.86 -3.50 10.79
CA ALA A 10 2.36 -2.14 10.93
C ALA A 10 0.88 -2.05 10.51
N THR A 11 0.24 -0.95 10.87
CA THR A 11 -1.09 -0.56 10.38
C THR A 11 -0.98 0.82 9.72
N LEU A 12 -1.58 0.99 8.55
CA LEU A 12 -1.67 2.27 7.84
C LEU A 12 -3.12 2.64 7.60
N LYS A 13 -3.42 3.93 7.71
CA LYS A 13 -4.73 4.47 7.32
C LYS A 13 -4.84 4.58 5.80
N ARG A 14 -6.06 4.48 5.29
CA ARG A 14 -6.36 4.61 3.86
C ARG A 14 -5.97 5.98 3.30
N ASP A 15 -6.07 7.04 4.09
CA ASP A 15 -5.57 8.38 3.73
C ASP A 15 -4.08 8.37 3.40
N LYS A 16 -3.29 7.60 4.17
CA LYS A 16 -1.84 7.51 3.93
C LYS A 16 -1.53 6.70 2.69
N VAL A 17 -2.34 5.69 2.38
CA VAL A 17 -2.25 4.93 1.13
C VAL A 17 -2.50 5.86 -0.06
N ARG A 18 -3.51 6.73 0.01
CA ARG A 18 -3.79 7.73 -1.02
C ARG A 18 -2.60 8.68 -1.23
N GLU A 19 -2.05 9.25 -0.16
CA GLU A 19 -0.90 10.15 -0.24
C GLU A 19 0.32 9.47 -0.89
N ILE A 20 0.58 8.21 -0.53
CA ILE A 20 1.66 7.42 -1.15
C ILE A 20 1.38 7.17 -2.63
N ALA A 21 0.14 6.81 -2.97
CA ALA A 21 -0.27 6.56 -4.34
C ALA A 21 -0.14 7.82 -5.22
N GLU A 22 -0.56 8.98 -4.72
CA GLU A 22 -0.42 10.28 -5.42
C GLU A 22 1.05 10.66 -5.60
N THR A 23 1.86 10.48 -4.55
CA THR A 23 3.31 10.79 -4.61
C THR A 23 4.05 9.90 -5.60
N LYS A 24 3.68 8.61 -5.69
CA LYS A 24 4.27 7.64 -6.63
C LYS A 24 3.58 7.59 -7.99
N MET A 25 2.46 8.30 -8.18
CA MET A 25 1.70 8.29 -9.44
C MET A 25 2.58 8.49 -10.70
N PRO A 26 3.56 9.41 -10.74
CA PRO A 26 4.45 9.54 -11.91
C PRO A 26 5.32 8.31 -12.18
N ASP A 27 5.57 7.47 -11.17
CA ASP A 27 6.37 6.24 -11.28
C ASP A 27 5.50 4.99 -11.51
N LEU A 28 4.18 5.11 -11.36
CA LEU A 28 3.24 4.00 -11.46
C LEU A 28 2.55 4.00 -12.81
N ASN A 29 2.34 2.81 -13.37
CA ASN A 29 1.55 2.63 -14.59
C ASN A 29 0.04 2.54 -14.30
N ALA A 30 -0.45 3.35 -13.36
CA ALA A 30 -1.84 3.37 -12.95
C ALA A 30 -2.65 4.35 -13.80
N ALA A 31 -3.90 4.02 -14.10
CA ALA A 31 -4.79 4.89 -14.86
C ALA A 31 -5.35 6.06 -14.02
N ASP A 32 -5.51 5.84 -12.73
CA ASP A 32 -6.02 6.80 -11.75
C ASP A 32 -5.44 6.52 -10.35
N VAL A 33 -5.70 7.43 -9.41
CA VAL A 33 -5.21 7.33 -8.02
C VAL A 33 -5.78 6.11 -7.31
N GLU A 34 -7.02 5.71 -7.59
CA GLU A 34 -7.64 4.53 -6.96
C GLU A 34 -6.98 3.22 -7.41
N ALA A 35 -6.59 3.13 -8.69
CA ALA A 35 -5.80 2.03 -9.22
C ALA A 35 -4.39 2.01 -8.61
N ALA A 36 -3.75 3.17 -8.45
CA ALA A 36 -2.47 3.29 -7.77
C ALA A 36 -2.57 2.87 -6.29
N MET A 37 -3.64 3.28 -5.59
CA MET A 37 -3.92 2.85 -4.22
C MET A 37 -4.00 1.32 -4.11
N ARG A 38 -4.72 0.64 -5.01
CA ARG A 38 -4.79 -0.83 -5.02
C ARG A 38 -3.42 -1.50 -5.16
N MET A 39 -2.51 -0.92 -5.96
CA MET A 39 -1.14 -1.43 -6.10
C MET A 39 -0.35 -1.26 -4.79
N VAL A 40 -0.48 -0.12 -4.13
CA VAL A 40 0.14 0.16 -2.84
C VAL A 40 -0.41 -0.76 -1.75
N GLU A 41 -1.74 -0.95 -1.70
CA GLU A 41 -2.41 -1.87 -0.75
C GLU A 41 -1.95 -3.31 -0.94
N GLY A 42 -1.85 -3.79 -2.18
CA GLY A 42 -1.36 -5.14 -2.48
C GLY A 42 0.06 -5.35 -1.97
N THR A 43 0.92 -4.34 -2.16
CA THR A 43 2.30 -4.36 -1.68
C THR A 43 2.32 -4.35 -0.15
N ALA A 44 1.59 -3.45 0.49
CA ALA A 44 1.46 -3.35 1.94
C ALA A 44 1.00 -4.68 2.56
N ARG A 45 -0.01 -5.32 1.98
CA ARG A 45 -0.53 -6.62 2.43
C ARG A 45 0.53 -7.73 2.36
N SER A 46 1.31 -7.79 1.28
CA SER A 46 2.39 -8.79 1.11
C SER A 46 3.58 -8.60 2.06
N MET A 47 3.68 -7.42 2.66
CA MET A 47 4.65 -7.08 3.70
C MET A 47 4.08 -7.26 5.12
N GLY A 48 2.83 -7.71 5.26
CA GLY A 48 2.16 -7.85 6.56
C GLY A 48 1.67 -6.53 7.16
N ILE A 49 1.48 -5.49 6.35
CA ILE A 49 0.88 -4.22 6.79
C ILE A 49 -0.63 -4.29 6.61
N VAL A 50 -1.37 -3.93 7.67
CA VAL A 50 -2.83 -3.86 7.65
C VAL A 50 -3.26 -2.46 7.23
N ILE A 51 -4.24 -2.37 6.34
CA ILE A 51 -4.87 -1.11 5.97
C ILE A 51 -6.18 -0.98 6.74
N GLU A 52 -6.32 0.09 7.51
CA GLU A 52 -7.54 0.49 8.21
C GLU A 52 -8.10 1.77 7.58
N ASP A 53 -9.42 1.99 7.65
CA ASP A 53 -10.03 3.24 7.19
C ASP A 53 -9.62 4.43 8.09
#